data_AF-A0AAJ6AF40-F1
#
_entry.id   AF-A0AAJ6AF40-F1
#
_cell.length_a   1.000
_cell.length_b   1.000
_cell.length_c   1.000
_cell.angle_alpha   90.00
_cell.angle_beta   90.00
_cell.angle_gamma   90.00
#
_symmetry.space_group_name_H-M   'P 1'
#
loop_
_entity.id
_entity.type
_entity.pdbx_description
1 polymer ?
#
loop_
_entity_poly.entity_id
_entity_poly.type
_entity_poly.pdbx_seq_one_letter_code
_entity_poly.pdbx_strand_id
1 'polypeptide(L)'
;MKLKPSKSFKQPGDFQQKGFKKRNPVENPLDSVEYTGDLEKDSASELTAIQKGFRERKEREKDRFVEATDSEFWFAVCFKNRGHKEKFLKAIDALPIGDKYLDGYKLAKLLGVDLEVD
;
A
#
# COMPACT_ATOMS: atom_id res chain seq x y z
N MET A 1 -28.93 6.00 47.87
CA MET A 1 -28.70 6.14 46.42
C MET A 1 -27.19 6.20 46.19
N LYS A 2 -26.55 5.12 45.69
CA LYS A 2 -25.08 5.07 45.46
C LYS A 2 -24.80 5.33 43.98
N LEU A 3 -24.13 6.45 43.67
CA LEU A 3 -23.63 6.79 42.34
C LEU A 3 -22.49 5.82 41.96
N LYS A 4 -22.58 5.22 40.77
CA LYS A 4 -21.49 4.43 40.17
C LYS A 4 -20.46 5.38 39.55
N PRO A 5 -19.14 5.13 39.67
CA PRO A 5 -18.13 5.96 39.04
C PRO A 5 -18.16 5.80 37.52
N SER A 6 -18.07 6.92 36.80
CA SER A 6 -18.05 7.00 35.34
C SER A 6 -16.74 6.46 34.79
N LYS A 7 -16.83 5.75 33.66
CA LYS A 7 -15.65 5.29 32.89
C LYS A 7 -14.85 6.52 32.46
N SER A 8 -13.57 6.52 32.80
CA SER A 8 -12.58 7.52 32.43
C SER A 8 -12.60 7.84 30.93
N PHE A 9 -12.92 9.09 30.61
CA PHE A 9 -12.84 9.68 29.28
C PHE A 9 -11.36 9.79 28.88
N LYS A 10 -10.92 9.06 27.84
CA LYS A 10 -9.56 9.21 27.29
C LYS A 10 -9.41 10.61 26.67
N GLN A 11 -8.37 11.32 27.06
CA GLN A 11 -8.06 12.65 26.54
C GLN A 11 -7.65 12.59 25.06
N PRO A 12 -7.98 13.61 24.24
CA PRO A 12 -7.55 13.70 22.85
C PRO A 12 -6.06 14.09 22.78
N GLY A 13 -5.19 13.08 22.95
CA GLY A 13 -3.73 13.23 22.82
C GLY A 13 -3.03 11.99 22.25
N ASP A 14 -3.69 10.83 22.22
CA ASP A 14 -3.09 9.54 21.82
C ASP A 14 -3.15 9.26 20.31
N PHE A 15 -3.13 10.28 19.45
CA PHE A 15 -2.92 10.06 18.01
C PHE A 15 -1.42 9.82 17.77
N GLN A 16 -1.01 8.54 17.81
CA GLN A 16 0.32 8.16 17.35
C GLN A 16 0.46 8.53 15.86
N GLN A 17 1.20 9.60 15.56
CA GLN A 17 1.66 9.89 14.22
C GLN A 17 2.58 8.73 13.80
N LYS A 18 2.06 7.83 12.94
CA LYS A 18 2.89 6.85 12.25
C LYS A 18 3.90 7.63 11.39
N GLY A 19 5.16 7.59 11.79
CA GLY A 19 6.25 8.25 11.06
C GLY A 19 6.30 7.81 9.60
N PHE A 20 6.74 8.73 8.74
CA PHE A 20 6.96 8.46 7.31
C PHE A 20 7.90 7.26 7.14
N LYS A 21 7.44 6.21 6.45
CA LYS A 21 8.31 5.07 6.08
C LYS A 21 9.48 5.62 5.25
N LYS A 22 10.72 5.37 5.69
CA LYS A 22 11.92 5.65 4.90
C LYS A 22 11.81 4.91 3.56
N ARG A 23 12.04 5.61 2.45
CA ARG A 23 12.12 4.99 1.12
C ARG A 23 13.34 4.08 1.09
N ASN A 24 13.20 2.89 0.50
CA ASN A 24 14.36 2.02 0.28
C ASN A 24 15.39 2.77 -0.58
N PRO A 25 16.70 2.65 -0.27
CA PRO A 25 17.75 3.27 -1.08
C PRO A 25 17.63 2.76 -2.52
N VAL A 26 17.73 3.66 -3.49
CA VAL A 26 17.75 3.26 -4.89
C VAL A 26 19.16 2.76 -5.22
N GLU A 27 19.26 1.54 -5.74
CA GLU A 27 20.53 0.95 -6.17
C GLU A 27 21.24 1.85 -7.20
N ASN A 28 22.55 1.95 -7.07
CA ASN A 28 23.40 2.72 -7.98
C ASN A 28 23.67 1.88 -9.24
N PRO A 29 23.29 2.35 -10.44
CA PRO A 29 23.46 1.59 -11.67
C PRO A 29 24.93 1.27 -12.01
N LEU A 30 25.87 2.06 -11.51
CA LEU A 30 27.30 1.89 -11.80
C LEU A 30 27.96 0.76 -10.98
N ASP A 31 27.32 0.28 -9.92
CA ASP A 31 27.87 -0.80 -9.09
C ASP A 31 28.01 -2.13 -9.87
N SER A 32 27.39 -2.21 -11.05
CA SER A 32 27.43 -3.38 -11.94
C SER A 32 28.42 -3.26 -13.11
N VAL A 33 29.17 -2.15 -13.21
CA VAL A 33 30.12 -1.91 -14.29
C VAL A 33 31.51 -2.42 -13.90
N GLU A 34 32.05 -3.34 -14.69
CA GLU A 34 33.44 -3.80 -14.57
C GLU A 34 34.35 -2.89 -15.39
N TYR A 35 35.37 -2.32 -14.76
CA TYR A 35 36.30 -1.40 -15.40
C TYR A 35 37.47 -2.14 -16.04
N THR A 36 37.71 -1.88 -17.31
CA THR A 36 38.75 -2.53 -18.12
C THR A 36 40.03 -1.70 -18.20
N GLY A 37 39.98 -0.42 -17.82
CA GLY A 37 41.09 0.54 -17.92
C GLY A 37 41.20 1.21 -19.29
N ASP A 38 40.32 0.87 -20.22
CA ASP A 38 40.15 1.54 -21.51
C ASP A 38 39.04 2.59 -21.37
N LEU A 39 39.41 3.86 -21.46
CA LEU A 39 38.51 5.00 -21.24
C LEU A 39 37.25 4.92 -22.10
N GLU A 40 37.38 4.57 -23.38
CA GLU A 40 36.23 4.56 -24.30
C GLU A 40 35.27 3.41 -23.96
N LYS A 41 35.81 2.23 -23.65
CA LYS A 41 34.99 1.06 -23.29
C LYS A 41 34.32 1.22 -21.93
N ASP A 42 35.04 1.76 -20.95
CA ASP A 42 34.51 1.99 -19.62
C ASP A 42 33.40 3.06 -19.68
N SER A 43 33.61 4.15 -20.41
CA SER A 43 32.60 5.20 -20.63
C SER A 43 31.34 4.66 -21.34
N ALA A 44 31.51 3.79 -22.34
CA ALA A 44 30.37 3.16 -23.03
C ALA A 44 29.58 2.21 -22.11
N SER A 45 30.28 1.51 -21.22
CA SER A 45 29.68 0.60 -20.25
C SER A 45 28.90 1.35 -19.17
N GLU A 46 29.45 2.46 -18.66
CA GLU A 46 28.77 3.38 -17.74
C GLU A 46 27.49 3.94 -18.36
N LEU A 47 27.55 4.44 -19.60
CA LEU A 47 26.38 4.98 -20.29
C LEU A 47 25.27 3.93 -20.43
N THR A 48 25.64 2.70 -20.77
CA THR A 48 24.71 1.57 -20.90
C THR A 48 24.04 1.23 -19.56
N ALA A 49 24.81 1.15 -18.48
CA ALA A 49 24.31 0.87 -17.14
C ALA A 49 23.36 1.97 -16.65
N ILE A 50 23.71 3.25 -16.89
CA ILE A 50 22.87 4.39 -16.56
C ILE A 50 21.54 4.34 -17.33
N GLN A 51 21.58 4.11 -18.65
CA GLN A 51 20.37 4.00 -19.48
C GLN A 51 19.45 2.87 -19.02
N LYS A 52 20.02 1.70 -18.69
CA LYS A 52 19.28 0.57 -18.13
C LYS A 52 18.60 0.95 -16.81
N GLY A 53 19.34 1.56 -15.88
CA GLY A 53 18.80 2.02 -14.60
C GLY A 53 17.65 3.02 -14.75
N PHE A 54 17.71 3.93 -15.73
CA PHE A 54 16.59 4.84 -16.03
C PHE A 54 15.37 4.10 -16.57
N ARG A 55 15.55 3.15 -17.49
CA ARG A 55 14.44 2.37 -18.05
C ARG A 55 13.74 1.55 -16.97
N GLU A 56 14.50 0.86 -16.13
CA GLU A 56 13.93 0.06 -15.03
C GLU A 56 13.22 0.93 -13.99
N ARG A 57 13.78 2.11 -13.66
CA ARG A 57 13.10 3.07 -12.77
C ARG A 57 11.79 3.56 -13.37
N LYS A 58 11.77 3.87 -14.68
CA LYS A 58 10.57 4.29 -15.39
C LYS A 58 9.48 3.21 -15.38
N GLU A 59 9.83 1.95 -15.64
CA GLU A 59 8.86 0.84 -15.55
C GLU A 59 8.35 0.66 -14.12
N ARG A 60 9.22 0.64 -13.09
CA ARG A 60 8.79 0.57 -11.68
C ARG A 60 7.93 1.76 -11.24
N GLU A 61 8.13 2.93 -11.85
CA GLU A 61 7.29 4.11 -11.62
C GLU A 61 5.95 4.00 -12.34
N LYS A 62 5.94 3.44 -13.55
CA LYS A 62 4.73 3.13 -14.31
C LYS A 62 3.89 2.07 -13.60
N ASP A 63 4.50 0.98 -13.10
CA ASP A 63 3.82 -0.06 -12.33
C ASP A 63 3.20 0.55 -11.07
N ARG A 64 3.96 1.38 -10.33
CA ARG A 64 3.42 2.13 -9.19
C ARG A 64 2.32 3.11 -9.58
N PHE A 65 2.41 3.74 -10.75
CA PHE A 65 1.39 4.65 -11.25
C PHE A 65 0.12 3.89 -11.61
N VAL A 66 0.22 2.72 -12.23
CA VAL A 66 -0.92 1.84 -12.48
C VAL A 66 -1.52 1.42 -11.14
N GLU A 67 -0.75 0.85 -10.21
CA GLU A 67 -1.27 0.45 -8.89
C GLU A 67 -1.90 1.60 -8.07
N ALA A 68 -1.36 2.82 -8.17
CA ALA A 68 -1.82 3.97 -7.38
C ALA A 68 -2.91 4.81 -8.05
N THR A 69 -3.04 4.75 -9.38
CA THR A 69 -3.94 5.62 -10.16
C THR A 69 -5.02 4.81 -10.88
N ASP A 70 -4.88 3.49 -10.95
CA ASP A 70 -5.91 2.59 -11.41
C ASP A 70 -7.02 2.49 -10.36
N SER A 71 -8.04 3.31 -10.60
CA SER A 71 -9.27 3.38 -9.84
C SER A 71 -10.30 2.38 -10.37
N GLU A 72 -9.93 1.41 -11.21
CA GLU A 72 -10.89 0.62 -12.01
C GLU A 72 -11.53 -0.54 -11.23
N PHE A 73 -10.91 -1.01 -10.15
CA PHE A 73 -11.37 -2.20 -9.43
C PHE A 73 -11.70 -1.96 -7.95
N TRP A 74 -12.68 -1.07 -7.70
CA TRP A 74 -13.31 -0.93 -6.38
C TRP A 74 -14.82 -1.06 -6.48
N PHE A 75 -15.44 -1.58 -5.42
CA PHE A 75 -16.89 -1.52 -5.26
C PHE A 75 -17.23 -0.92 -3.90
N ALA A 76 -18.40 -0.31 -3.82
CA ALA A 76 -18.91 0.27 -2.57
C ALA A 76 -20.31 -0.25 -2.27
N VAL A 77 -20.51 -0.66 -1.02
CA VAL A 77 -21.83 -1.00 -0.48
C VAL A 77 -22.38 0.22 0.24
N CYS A 78 -23.46 0.79 -0.27
CA CYS A 78 -24.10 1.97 0.30
C CYS A 78 -25.27 1.58 1.20
N PHE A 79 -25.35 2.16 2.39
CA PHE A 79 -26.46 1.99 3.33
C PHE A 79 -27.12 3.33 3.61
N LYS A 80 -28.46 3.35 3.68
CA LYS A 80 -29.23 4.55 4.04
C LYS A 80 -28.87 5.11 5.41
N ASN A 81 -28.50 4.24 6.36
CA ASN A 81 -28.20 4.59 7.74
C ASN A 81 -26.83 4.03 8.16
N ARG A 82 -26.05 4.82 8.92
CA ARG A 82 -24.76 4.40 9.50
C ARG A 82 -24.88 3.13 10.34
N GLY A 83 -25.95 3.00 11.13
CA GLY A 83 -26.18 1.81 11.96
C GLY A 83 -26.37 0.53 11.14
N HIS A 84 -26.90 0.62 9.91
CA HIS A 84 -27.01 -0.56 9.03
C HIS A 84 -25.65 -0.96 8.48
N LYS A 85 -24.81 0.01 8.11
CA LYS A 85 -23.40 -0.23 7.73
C LYS A 85 -22.67 -0.98 8.84
N GLU A 86 -22.75 -0.49 10.07
CA GLU A 86 -22.05 -1.10 11.21
C GLU A 86 -22.59 -2.49 11.56
N LYS A 87 -23.92 -2.70 11.49
CA LYS A 87 -24.52 -4.03 11.67
C LYS A 87 -24.06 -5.01 10.60
N PHE A 88 -24.02 -4.59 9.33
CA PHE A 88 -23.56 -5.42 8.23
C PHE A 88 -22.09 -5.82 8.41
N LEU A 89 -21.19 -4.85 8.65
CA LEU A 89 -19.76 -5.12 8.85
C LEU A 89 -19.47 -6.04 10.04
N LYS A 90 -20.27 -5.95 11.12
CA LYS A 90 -20.20 -6.87 12.26
C LYS A 90 -20.68 -8.28 11.90
N ALA A 91 -21.74 -8.39 11.11
CA ALA A 91 -22.32 -9.67 10.74
C ALA A 91 -21.37 -10.52 9.88
N ILE A 92 -20.56 -9.89 9.04
CA ILE A 92 -19.56 -10.56 8.21
C ILE A 92 -18.16 -10.58 8.85
N ASP A 93 -18.02 -10.10 10.09
CA ASP A 93 -16.74 -9.96 10.80
C ASP A 93 -15.65 -9.17 10.02
N ALA A 94 -16.05 -8.16 9.24
CA ALA A 94 -15.14 -7.37 8.40
C ALA A 94 -14.53 -6.15 9.11
N LEU A 95 -14.97 -5.82 10.33
CA LEU A 95 -14.41 -4.68 11.08
C LEU A 95 -12.87 -4.74 11.28
N PRO A 96 -12.22 -5.90 11.48
CA PRO A 96 -10.77 -5.97 11.62
C PRO A 96 -10.00 -5.60 10.34
N ILE A 97 -10.61 -5.77 9.17
CA ILE A 97 -9.97 -5.50 7.87
C ILE A 97 -10.27 -4.08 7.35
N GLY A 98 -11.27 -3.37 7.89
CA GLY A 98 -11.58 -1.98 7.58
C GLY A 98 -13.06 -1.61 7.80
N ASP A 99 -13.40 -0.32 7.69
CA ASP A 99 -14.78 0.17 7.85
C ASP A 99 -15.36 0.96 6.66
N LYS A 100 -14.47 1.47 5.79
CA LYS A 100 -14.80 2.28 4.60
C LYS A 100 -14.02 1.82 3.38
N TYR A 101 -12.72 1.56 3.55
CA TYR A 101 -11.85 0.98 2.53
C TYR A 101 -11.39 -0.38 3.02
N LEU A 102 -11.74 -1.42 2.28
CA LEU A 102 -11.47 -2.82 2.59
C LEU A 102 -10.58 -3.38 1.49
N ASP A 103 -9.62 -4.20 1.87
CA ASP A 103 -8.85 -5.01 0.94
C ASP A 103 -9.76 -6.11 0.37
N GLY A 104 -9.99 -6.10 -0.94
CA GLY A 104 -10.92 -7.00 -1.63
C GLY A 104 -10.54 -8.48 -1.50
N TYR A 105 -9.25 -8.81 -1.51
CA TYR A 105 -8.76 -10.19 -1.38
C TYR A 105 -8.95 -10.70 0.05
N LYS A 106 -8.72 -9.85 1.06
CA LYS A 106 -9.00 -10.21 2.46
C LYS A 106 -10.50 -10.40 2.69
N LEU A 107 -11.32 -9.54 2.08
CA LEU A 107 -12.77 -9.66 2.14
C LEU A 107 -13.26 -10.95 1.46
N ALA A 108 -12.72 -11.31 0.29
CA ALA A 108 -13.04 -12.56 -0.40
C ALA A 108 -12.71 -13.78 0.46
N LYS A 109 -11.51 -13.82 1.06
CA LYS A 109 -11.11 -14.89 1.99
C LYS A 109 -12.01 -14.98 3.21
N LEU A 110 -12.43 -13.84 3.76
CA LEU A 110 -13.34 -13.77 4.91
C LEU A 110 -14.73 -14.33 4.57
N LEU A 111 -15.20 -14.05 3.36
CA LEU A 111 -16.51 -14.50 2.87
C LEU A 111 -16.49 -15.92 2.28
N GLY A 112 -15.31 -16.55 2.17
CA GLY A 112 -15.15 -17.87 1.55
C GLY A 112 -15.37 -17.87 0.03
N VAL A 113 -15.11 -16.73 -0.62
CA VAL A 113 -15.17 -16.59 -2.08
C VAL A 113 -13.81 -16.96 -2.66
N ASP A 114 -13.80 -17.93 -3.56
CA ASP A 114 -12.60 -18.27 -4.33
C ASP A 114 -12.45 -17.30 -5.49
N LEU A 115 -11.26 -16.69 -5.59
CA LEU A 115 -10.92 -15.79 -6.68
C LEU A 115 -9.88 -16.52 -7.53
N GLU A 116 -10.27 -16.96 -8.71
CA GLU A 116 -9.32 -17.47 -9.70
C GLU A 116 -8.34 -16.33 -10.03
N VAL A 117 -7.05 -16.63 -9.93
CA VAL A 117 -6.00 -15.71 -10.36
C VAL A 117 -5.67 -16.09 -11.80
N ASP A 118 -6.08 -15.26 -12.75
CA ASP A 118 -5.72 -15.40 -14.17
C ASP A 118 -4.21 -15.29 -14.40
#